data_AF-A0A950HWE4-F1
#
_entry.id   AF-A0A950HWE4-F1
#
_cell.length_a   1.000
_cell.length_b   1.000
_cell.length_c   1.000
_cell.angle_alpha   90.00
_cell.angle_beta   90.00
_cell.angle_gamma   90.00
#
_symmetry.space_group_name_H-M   'P 1'
#
loop_
_entity.id
_entity.type
_entity.pdbx_description
1 polymer ?
#
loop_
_entity_poly.entity_id
_entity_poly.type
_entity_poly.pdbx_seq_one_letter_code
_entity_poly.pdbx_strand_id
1 'polypeptide(L)'
;DVAKAFADAGQKVEIHGREKTLFSIYKKMREKHLSFAQVSDIFGFRVVVDELPQCYLALGVLHQLYKPQPGRFKDYIAIPKPNGYQSLHTTLVSPLATPVEFQIRTEAMHLIAEKGVAAHWMYKSGASASAMQQLGANWLQSLIDIQDDTRDANEFLEHVKIDLFPDAVYVFTPASKIMALPKGATPVDFAYAIHSDVGDHCVAAKVNGEPVPLRTVLHSGDVCEIVTATGARPNPAWLSFVRTGRARSKIRHFLKNLEQEESRELGQKMLAQALRAEGLALPSLNADEAEAAELWQSLARWAGNRTVDELLVEIGLGRKIASIVAKKLARMLAEHGQRPDTVMLTMGRFMTDEVTAQGQVSIDGSEGASVRLAPCCRPIPGDDIKGYLGRGEGLVVHTGECAVGRRLFQRDPEHWIAVSWAEELSRPFEAGVALLLRNGKGVLAQIAQAVSTAEADITHITMNEEHQGRETAEVTLLLSVRDRLHLADVLRRLKRAPAVLKVWRIKPGGAAV
;
A
#
# COMPACT_ATOMS: atom_id res chain seq x y z
N ASP A 1 26.69 -60.83 -3.07
CA ASP A 1 27.86 -60.09 -2.54
C ASP A 1 27.47 -59.00 -1.56
N VAL A 2 26.73 -57.97 -1.99
CA VAL A 2 26.33 -56.85 -1.13
C VAL A 2 25.61 -57.31 0.16
N ALA A 3 24.60 -58.18 0.06
CA ALA A 3 23.89 -58.70 1.24
C ALA A 3 24.79 -59.48 2.21
N LYS A 4 25.81 -60.18 1.69
CA LYS A 4 26.78 -60.93 2.50
C LYS A 4 27.72 -59.98 3.23
N ALA A 5 28.20 -58.94 2.56
CA ALA A 5 29.06 -57.92 3.17
C ALA A 5 28.37 -57.18 4.32
N PHE A 6 27.08 -56.90 4.21
CA PHE A 6 26.31 -56.33 5.31
C PHE A 6 26.11 -57.31 6.47
N ALA A 7 25.89 -58.60 6.18
CA ALA A 7 25.80 -59.62 7.21
C ALA A 7 27.12 -59.81 7.97
N ASP A 8 28.25 -59.82 7.26
CA ASP A 8 29.61 -59.93 7.83
C ASP A 8 29.95 -58.71 8.72
N ALA A 9 29.41 -57.53 8.39
CA ALA A 9 29.52 -56.31 9.18
C ALA A 9 28.52 -56.24 10.37
N GLY A 10 27.69 -57.26 10.57
CA GLY A 10 26.69 -57.31 11.65
C GLY A 10 25.52 -56.35 11.45
N GLN A 11 25.26 -55.89 10.22
CA GLN A 11 24.26 -54.89 9.93
C GLN A 11 23.01 -55.51 9.28
N LYS A 12 21.85 -55.34 9.92
CA LYS A 12 20.55 -55.70 9.32
C LYS A 12 20.15 -54.62 8.32
N VAL A 13 19.97 -55.00 7.06
CA VAL A 13 19.58 -54.10 5.99
C VAL A 13 18.57 -54.77 5.05
N GLU A 14 17.62 -54.01 4.53
CA GLU A 14 16.74 -54.46 3.46
C GLU A 14 17.21 -53.88 2.12
N ILE A 15 17.46 -54.74 1.14
CA ILE A 15 17.96 -54.33 -0.18
C ILE A 15 16.87 -54.59 -1.22
N HIS A 16 16.44 -53.52 -1.89
CA HIS A 16 15.49 -53.60 -2.99
C HIS A 16 16.14 -53.16 -4.30
N GLY A 17 15.90 -53.91 -5.38
CA GLY A 17 16.18 -53.44 -6.73
C GLY A 17 15.28 -52.26 -7.07
N ARG A 18 15.85 -51.20 -7.63
CA ARG A 18 15.13 -50.03 -8.12
C ARG A 18 15.41 -49.85 -9.60
N GLU A 19 14.36 -50.00 -10.40
CA GLU A 19 14.38 -49.62 -11.81
C GLU A 19 13.96 -48.15 -11.96
N LYS A 20 14.63 -47.43 -12.86
CA LYS A 20 14.22 -46.06 -13.19
C LYS A 20 12.97 -46.08 -14.07
N THR A 21 12.03 -45.18 -13.78
CA THR A 21 10.83 -45.01 -14.62
C THR A 21 11.22 -44.54 -16.02
N LEU A 22 10.48 -44.99 -17.04
CA LEU A 22 10.72 -44.63 -18.44
C LEU A 22 10.78 -43.10 -18.65
N PHE A 23 9.91 -42.35 -17.98
CA PHE A 23 9.90 -40.89 -18.03
C PHE A 23 11.20 -40.27 -17.49
N SER A 24 11.77 -40.82 -16.42
CA SER A 24 13.03 -40.35 -15.84
C SER A 24 14.22 -40.63 -16.78
N ILE A 25 14.21 -41.79 -17.45
CA ILE A 25 15.21 -42.15 -18.45
C ILE A 25 15.13 -41.16 -19.64
N TYR A 26 13.93 -40.95 -20.18
CA TYR A 26 13.69 -40.01 -21.28
C TYR A 26 14.13 -38.58 -20.95
N LYS A 27 13.72 -38.06 -19.78
CA LYS A 27 14.08 -36.71 -19.33
C LYS A 27 15.60 -36.53 -19.27
N LYS A 28 16.31 -37.55 -18.76
CA LYS A 28 17.77 -37.52 -18.62
C LYS A 28 18.50 -37.60 -19.97
N MET A 29 18.00 -38.40 -20.91
CA MET A 29 18.51 -38.43 -22.28
C MET A 29 18.39 -37.05 -22.94
N ARG A 30 17.25 -36.38 -22.74
CA ARG A 30 16.98 -35.07 -23.33
C ARG A 30 17.83 -33.94 -22.70
N GLU A 31 17.91 -33.89 -21.37
CA GLU A 31 18.67 -32.83 -20.65
C GLU A 31 20.18 -32.92 -20.84
N LYS A 32 20.72 -34.14 -20.98
CA LYS A 32 22.17 -34.36 -21.11
C LYS A 32 22.62 -34.66 -22.54
N HIS A 33 21.70 -34.67 -23.49
CA HIS A 33 21.94 -35.04 -24.89
C HIS A 33 22.67 -36.39 -25.03
N LEU A 34 22.30 -37.39 -24.21
CA LEU A 34 22.91 -38.72 -24.20
C LEU A 34 22.09 -39.72 -25.02
N SER A 35 22.76 -40.64 -25.70
CA SER A 35 22.09 -41.79 -26.32
C SER A 35 21.66 -42.80 -25.24
N PHE A 36 20.69 -43.67 -25.56
CA PHE A 36 20.19 -44.66 -24.58
C PHE A 36 21.31 -45.57 -24.05
N ALA A 37 22.24 -45.97 -24.92
CA ALA A 37 23.39 -46.79 -24.55
C ALA A 37 24.36 -46.11 -23.56
N GLN A 38 24.34 -44.77 -23.48
CA GLN A 38 25.18 -43.98 -22.57
C GLN A 38 24.51 -43.71 -21.21
N VAL A 39 23.23 -44.08 -21.04
CA VAL A 39 22.53 -43.97 -19.76
C VAL A 39 22.97 -45.12 -18.86
N SER A 40 24.04 -44.88 -18.12
CA SER A 40 24.71 -45.93 -17.36
C SER A 40 24.07 -46.23 -15.99
N ASP A 41 23.10 -45.43 -15.55
CA ASP A 41 22.49 -45.49 -14.21
C ASP A 41 21.02 -45.98 -14.23
N ILE A 42 20.71 -46.92 -15.12
CA ILE A 42 19.36 -47.51 -15.25
C ILE A 42 19.00 -48.33 -14.01
N PHE A 43 19.99 -49.05 -13.47
CA PHE A 43 19.85 -49.92 -12.32
C PHE A 43 20.37 -49.22 -11.06
N GLY A 44 19.52 -49.19 -10.04
CA GLY A 44 19.91 -48.76 -8.71
C GLY A 44 19.47 -49.75 -7.66
N PHE A 45 20.11 -49.69 -6.50
CA PHE A 45 19.69 -50.44 -5.32
C PHE A 45 19.31 -49.48 -4.21
N ARG A 46 18.25 -49.83 -3.51
CA ARG A 46 17.79 -49.13 -2.32
C ARG A 46 18.13 -49.97 -1.10
N VAL A 47 18.84 -49.38 -0.16
CA VAL A 47 19.19 -49.96 1.12
C VAL A 47 18.38 -49.24 2.19
N VAL A 48 17.51 -49.98 2.86
CA VAL A 48 16.72 -49.47 3.99
C VAL A 48 17.32 -50.01 5.28
N VAL A 49 17.54 -49.11 6.24
CA VAL A 49 18.08 -49.40 7.57
C VAL A 49 17.13 -48.88 8.65
N ASP A 50 17.34 -49.29 9.90
CA ASP A 50 16.45 -48.91 10.99
C ASP A 50 16.78 -47.49 11.49
N GLU A 51 18.07 -47.22 11.75
CA GLU A 51 18.52 -45.99 12.40
C GLU A 51 19.41 -45.10 11.52
N LEU A 52 19.47 -43.80 11.83
CA LEU A 52 20.25 -42.83 11.07
C LEU A 52 21.77 -43.11 11.07
N PRO A 53 22.43 -43.48 12.19
CA PRO A 53 23.86 -43.83 12.18
C PRO A 53 24.18 -45.03 11.26
N GLN A 54 23.23 -45.96 11.15
CA GLN A 54 23.35 -47.13 10.28
C GLN A 54 23.42 -46.74 8.80
N CYS A 55 22.84 -45.62 8.38
CA CYS A 55 22.97 -45.13 7.00
C CYS A 55 24.44 -44.87 6.62
N TYR A 56 25.20 -44.25 7.52
CA TYR A 56 26.60 -43.92 7.29
C TYR A 56 27.52 -45.14 7.44
N LEU A 57 27.22 -46.03 8.38
CA LEU A 57 27.91 -47.33 8.45
C LEU A 57 27.71 -48.13 7.16
N ALA A 58 26.47 -48.14 6.63
CA ALA A 58 26.16 -48.86 5.42
C ALA A 58 26.87 -48.27 4.18
N LEU A 59 27.02 -46.95 4.13
CA LEU A 59 27.84 -46.27 3.13
C LEU A 59 29.29 -46.75 3.18
N GLY A 60 29.86 -46.86 4.38
CA GLY A 60 31.22 -47.34 4.60
C GLY A 60 31.44 -48.77 4.10
N VAL A 61 30.50 -49.69 4.42
CA VAL A 61 30.54 -51.08 3.94
C VAL A 61 30.51 -51.14 2.40
N LEU A 62 29.67 -50.33 1.76
CA LEU A 62 29.58 -50.28 0.31
C LEU A 62 30.84 -49.71 -0.36
N HIS A 63 31.47 -48.70 0.24
CA HIS A 63 32.72 -48.10 -0.26
C HIS A 63 33.94 -49.01 -0.07
N GLN A 64 33.90 -49.92 0.90
CA GLN A 64 34.91 -50.98 1.03
C GLN A 64 34.73 -52.06 -0.04
N LEU A 65 33.48 -52.39 -0.38
CA LEU A 65 33.17 -53.42 -1.36
C LEU A 65 33.45 -52.97 -2.81
N TYR A 66 33.06 -51.73 -3.14
CA TYR A 66 33.17 -51.17 -4.48
C TYR A 66 33.74 -49.75 -4.46
N LYS A 67 34.49 -49.39 -5.50
CA LYS A 67 35.10 -48.06 -5.59
C LYS A 67 34.04 -46.99 -5.90
N PRO A 68 33.95 -45.91 -5.10
CA PRO A 68 33.03 -44.80 -5.37
C PRO A 68 33.51 -43.96 -6.55
N GLN A 69 32.56 -43.48 -7.36
CA GLN A 69 32.85 -42.56 -8.44
C GLN A 69 32.98 -41.11 -7.90
N PRO A 70 34.10 -40.41 -8.19
CA PRO A 70 34.30 -39.04 -7.73
C PRO A 70 33.15 -38.10 -8.17
N GLY A 71 32.73 -37.21 -7.26
CA GLY A 71 31.67 -36.22 -7.53
C GLY A 71 30.24 -36.80 -7.65
N ARG A 72 30.05 -38.10 -7.39
CA ARG A 72 28.74 -38.78 -7.44
C ARG A 72 28.22 -39.23 -6.08
N PHE A 73 28.72 -38.62 -5.01
CA PHE A 73 28.19 -38.75 -3.66
C PHE A 73 27.34 -37.53 -3.31
N LYS A 74 26.15 -37.75 -2.75
CA LYS A 74 25.26 -36.68 -2.27
C LYS A 74 24.62 -37.09 -0.95
N ASP A 75 24.82 -36.27 0.07
CA ASP A 75 24.22 -36.46 1.38
C ASP A 75 22.94 -35.61 1.50
N TYR A 76 21.78 -36.20 1.17
CA TYR A 76 20.50 -35.56 1.40
C TYR A 76 19.95 -35.80 2.81
N ILE A 77 20.66 -36.52 3.69
CA ILE A 77 20.28 -36.62 5.10
C ILE A 77 20.69 -35.31 5.80
N ALA A 78 21.93 -34.87 5.58
CA ALA A 78 22.45 -33.60 6.11
C ALA A 78 21.82 -32.38 5.41
N ILE A 79 21.59 -32.46 4.09
CA ILE A 79 21.02 -31.37 3.29
C ILE A 79 19.75 -31.89 2.57
N PRO A 80 18.59 -31.93 3.26
CA PRO A 80 17.34 -32.43 2.67
C PRO A 80 16.89 -31.59 1.48
N LYS A 81 16.21 -32.23 0.53
CA LYS A 81 15.60 -31.50 -0.60
C LYS A 81 14.38 -30.69 -0.13
N PRO A 82 13.95 -29.67 -0.90
CA PRO A 82 12.80 -28.83 -0.54
C PRO A 82 11.50 -29.61 -0.27
N ASN A 83 11.31 -30.75 -0.94
CA ASN A 83 10.16 -31.64 -0.75
C ASN A 83 10.28 -32.59 0.47
N GLY A 84 11.29 -32.40 1.33
CA GLY A 84 11.54 -33.25 2.49
C GLY A 84 12.22 -34.59 2.17
N TYR A 85 12.68 -34.80 0.93
CA TYR A 85 13.36 -36.02 0.56
C TYR A 85 14.74 -36.13 1.24
N GLN A 86 14.96 -37.24 1.94
CA GLN A 86 16.20 -37.58 2.64
C GLN A 86 16.71 -38.97 2.23
N SER A 87 18.00 -39.05 1.86
CA SER A 87 18.71 -40.29 1.53
C SER A 87 20.19 -39.99 1.23
N LEU A 88 21.09 -40.93 1.50
CA LEU A 88 22.46 -40.91 0.97
C LEU A 88 22.48 -41.52 -0.42
N HIS A 89 23.01 -40.79 -1.40
CA HIS A 89 23.17 -41.28 -2.76
C HIS A 89 24.65 -41.44 -3.06
N THR A 90 25.05 -42.63 -3.51
CA THR A 90 26.41 -42.90 -3.96
C THR A 90 26.39 -43.72 -5.25
N THR A 91 27.21 -43.36 -6.24
CA THR A 91 27.42 -44.19 -7.43
C THR A 91 28.72 -44.98 -7.26
N LEU A 92 28.62 -46.30 -7.36
CA LEU A 92 29.73 -47.24 -7.20
C LEU A 92 29.98 -47.98 -8.50
N VAL A 93 31.24 -48.34 -8.78
CA VAL A 93 31.60 -49.12 -9.97
C VAL A 93 31.57 -50.60 -9.62
N SER A 94 30.66 -51.34 -10.25
CA SER A 94 30.53 -52.80 -10.14
C SER A 94 31.77 -53.50 -10.74
N PRO A 95 32.09 -54.75 -10.35
CA PRO A 95 33.15 -55.56 -10.96
C PRO A 95 33.00 -55.72 -12.49
N LEU A 96 31.76 -55.60 -13.00
CA LEU A 96 31.44 -55.61 -14.43
C LEU A 96 31.65 -54.23 -15.12
N ALA A 97 32.36 -53.32 -14.46
CA ALA A 97 32.60 -51.93 -14.89
C ALA A 97 31.32 -51.09 -15.13
N THR A 98 30.16 -51.56 -14.67
CA THR A 98 28.91 -50.82 -14.75
C THR A 98 28.70 -49.95 -13.52
N PRO A 99 28.34 -48.66 -13.68
CA PRO A 99 28.07 -47.79 -12.54
C PRO A 99 26.68 -48.10 -11.98
N VAL A 100 26.61 -48.35 -10.68
CA VAL A 100 25.38 -48.70 -9.96
C VAL A 100 25.12 -47.64 -8.91
N GLU A 101 23.90 -47.10 -8.90
CA GLU A 101 23.47 -46.09 -7.93
C GLU A 101 22.89 -46.76 -6.69
N PHE A 102 23.48 -46.49 -5.52
CA PHE A 102 22.96 -46.93 -4.23
C PHE A 102 22.31 -45.77 -3.50
N GLN A 103 21.13 -46.04 -2.94
CA GLN A 103 20.37 -45.10 -2.13
C GLN A 103 20.14 -45.69 -0.75
N ILE A 104 20.70 -45.05 0.26
CA ILE A 104 20.64 -45.51 1.66
C ILE A 104 19.72 -44.57 2.42
N ARG A 105 18.77 -45.10 3.18
CA ARG A 105 17.82 -44.31 3.98
C ARG A 105 17.21 -45.14 5.09
N THR A 106 16.64 -44.49 6.09
CA THR A 106 15.86 -45.19 7.12
C THR A 106 14.46 -45.55 6.63
N GLU A 107 13.75 -46.43 7.35
CA GLU A 107 12.36 -46.76 7.05
C GLU A 107 11.45 -45.50 7.08
N ALA A 108 11.64 -44.63 8.08
CA ALA A 108 10.91 -43.36 8.17
C ALA A 108 11.16 -42.45 6.95
N MET A 109 12.43 -42.32 6.53
CA MET A 109 12.80 -41.57 5.32
C MET A 109 12.24 -42.22 4.05
N HIS A 110 12.13 -43.55 4.02
CA HIS A 110 11.52 -44.28 2.92
C HIS A 110 10.05 -43.93 2.74
N LEU A 111 9.28 -43.95 3.84
CA LEU A 111 7.86 -43.59 3.85
C LEU A 111 7.62 -42.18 3.31
N ILE A 112 8.38 -41.20 3.77
CA ILE A 112 8.30 -39.80 3.30
C ILE A 112 8.63 -39.71 1.81
N ALA A 113 9.66 -40.42 1.36
CA ALA A 113 10.07 -40.36 -0.05
C ALA A 113 9.07 -41.01 -1.02
N GLU A 114 8.30 -42.01 -0.59
CA GLU A 114 7.28 -42.67 -1.43
C GLU A 114 5.92 -41.98 -1.34
N LYS A 115 5.47 -41.62 -0.13
CA LYS A 115 4.10 -41.11 0.12
C LYS A 115 4.03 -39.59 0.32
N GLY A 116 5.18 -38.90 0.35
CA GLY A 116 5.23 -37.44 0.52
C GLY A 116 4.63 -36.97 1.84
N VAL A 117 4.07 -35.75 1.84
CA VAL A 117 3.44 -35.10 3.00
C VAL A 117 2.27 -35.93 3.58
N ALA A 118 1.63 -36.78 2.76
CA ALA A 118 0.54 -37.66 3.19
C ALA A 118 0.99 -38.80 4.12
N ALA A 119 2.29 -39.16 4.12
CA ALA A 119 2.84 -40.16 5.04
C ALA A 119 2.72 -39.73 6.51
N HIS A 120 2.74 -38.42 6.75
CA HIS A 120 2.84 -37.81 8.08
C HIS A 120 1.50 -37.79 8.85
N TRP A 121 0.37 -38.07 8.19
CA TRP A 121 -0.94 -38.16 8.86
C TRP A 121 -1.21 -39.55 9.44
N MET A 122 -0.60 -40.61 8.90
CA MET A 122 -0.83 -41.99 9.33
C MET A 122 -0.06 -42.38 10.60
N TYR A 123 1.04 -41.70 10.92
CA TYR A 123 1.89 -42.01 12.08
C TYR A 123 1.80 -40.90 13.12
N LYS A 124 0.67 -40.84 13.83
CA LYS A 124 0.41 -39.87 14.90
C LYS A 124 -0.06 -40.57 16.17
N SER A 125 0.90 -41.15 16.90
CA SER A 125 0.75 -41.53 18.31
C SER A 125 2.14 -41.78 18.93
N GLY A 126 2.97 -40.75 19.05
CA GLY A 126 4.27 -40.89 19.71
C GLY A 126 5.12 -39.63 19.60
N ALA A 127 5.54 -39.09 20.73
CA ALA A 127 6.19 -37.80 20.87
C ALA A 127 7.57 -37.72 20.21
N SER A 128 7.79 -36.66 19.41
CA SER A 128 9.04 -35.93 19.18
C SER A 128 8.92 -35.17 17.85
N ALA A 129 8.58 -33.89 17.93
CA ALA A 129 8.48 -33.02 16.77
C ALA A 129 9.88 -32.79 16.17
N SER A 130 10.15 -33.34 14.99
CA SER A 130 11.42 -33.11 14.28
C SER A 130 11.42 -31.76 13.56
N ALA A 131 12.60 -31.17 13.37
CA ALA A 131 12.83 -29.87 12.71
C ALA A 131 12.15 -29.70 11.33
N MET A 132 11.73 -30.80 10.69
CA MET A 132 11.00 -30.78 9.41
C MET A 132 9.53 -30.35 9.55
N GLN A 133 8.93 -30.52 10.73
CA GLN A 133 7.59 -30.03 11.07
C GLN A 133 7.52 -28.48 10.98
N GLN A 134 8.67 -27.80 11.09
CA GLN A 134 8.79 -26.35 10.95
C GLN A 134 8.89 -25.89 9.49
N LEU A 135 9.51 -26.63 8.56
CA LEU A 135 9.78 -26.10 7.20
C LEU A 135 8.52 -25.98 6.32
N GLY A 136 7.65 -27.00 6.32
CA GLY A 136 6.36 -26.94 5.61
C GLY A 136 5.34 -26.04 6.30
N ALA A 137 5.36 -26.00 7.63
CA ALA A 137 4.56 -25.08 8.42
C ALA A 137 5.00 -23.62 8.22
N ASN A 138 6.31 -23.33 8.18
CA ASN A 138 6.84 -21.98 7.98
C ASN A 138 6.49 -21.42 6.60
N TRP A 139 6.43 -22.25 5.56
CA TRP A 139 5.97 -21.80 4.24
C TRP A 139 4.48 -21.38 4.28
N LEU A 140 3.62 -22.23 4.84
CA LEU A 140 2.20 -21.89 5.04
C LEU A 140 2.01 -20.69 5.99
N GLN A 141 2.81 -20.61 7.05
CA GLN A 141 2.81 -19.50 7.99
C GLN A 141 3.27 -18.20 7.32
N SER A 142 4.30 -18.25 6.47
CA SER A 142 4.74 -17.08 5.70
C SER A 142 3.68 -16.59 4.72
N LEU A 143 2.86 -17.49 4.16
CA LEU A 143 1.74 -17.12 3.31
C LEU A 143 0.59 -16.48 4.10
N ILE A 144 0.34 -16.96 5.33
CA ILE A 144 -0.64 -16.37 6.26
C ILE A 144 -0.15 -14.99 6.75
N ASP A 145 1.11 -14.87 7.15
CA ASP A 145 1.72 -13.60 7.57
C ASP A 145 1.63 -12.53 6.45
N ILE A 146 1.83 -12.93 5.18
CA ILE A 146 1.68 -12.02 4.04
C ILE A 146 0.21 -11.60 3.88
N GLN A 147 -0.74 -12.51 4.08
CA GLN A 147 -2.17 -12.20 4.00
C GLN A 147 -2.63 -11.21 5.09
N ASP A 148 -2.08 -11.30 6.30
CA ASP A 148 -2.41 -10.37 7.39
C ASP A 148 -1.87 -8.94 7.12
N ASP A 149 -0.72 -8.81 6.45
CA ASP A 149 -0.08 -7.52 6.16
C ASP A 149 -0.55 -6.87 4.84
N THR A 150 -0.93 -7.65 3.82
CA THR A 150 -1.32 -7.11 2.49
C THR A 150 -2.83 -7.14 2.24
N ARG A 151 -3.45 -5.95 2.20
CA ARG A 151 -4.87 -5.77 1.82
C ARG A 151 -5.11 -5.76 0.30
N ASP A 152 -4.07 -5.92 -0.52
CA ASP A 152 -4.15 -5.88 -1.99
C ASP A 152 -3.86 -7.27 -2.60
N ALA A 153 -4.85 -7.82 -3.32
CA ALA A 153 -4.80 -9.16 -3.89
C ALA A 153 -3.79 -9.29 -5.04
N ASN A 154 -3.51 -8.20 -5.77
CA ASN A 154 -2.52 -8.23 -6.86
C ASN A 154 -1.10 -8.31 -6.32
N GLU A 155 -0.81 -7.61 -5.22
CA GLU A 155 0.49 -7.64 -4.54
C GLU A 155 0.77 -9.03 -3.95
N PHE A 156 -0.24 -9.67 -3.37
CA PHE A 156 -0.17 -11.04 -2.89
C PHE A 156 0.21 -12.04 -4.00
N LEU A 157 -0.44 -11.97 -5.17
CA LEU A 157 -0.16 -12.89 -6.28
C LEU A 157 1.26 -12.74 -6.84
N GLU A 158 1.81 -11.53 -6.88
CA GLU A 158 3.20 -11.32 -7.26
C GLU A 158 4.19 -11.94 -6.26
N HIS A 159 3.91 -11.80 -4.96
CA HIS A 159 4.73 -12.40 -3.90
C HIS A 159 4.74 -13.93 -3.96
N VAL A 160 3.56 -14.54 -4.12
CA VAL A 160 3.41 -15.99 -4.21
C VAL A 160 4.09 -16.58 -5.44
N LYS A 161 4.06 -15.87 -6.57
CA LYS A 161 4.70 -16.31 -7.83
C LYS A 161 6.23 -16.40 -7.72
N ILE A 162 6.86 -15.53 -6.93
CA ILE A 162 8.31 -15.51 -6.72
C ILE A 162 8.73 -16.67 -5.79
N ASP A 163 7.95 -16.97 -4.77
CA ASP A 163 8.27 -18.00 -3.77
C ASP A 163 7.98 -19.44 -4.26
N LEU A 164 7.12 -19.62 -5.26
CA LEU A 164 6.75 -20.95 -5.78
C LEU A 164 7.84 -21.66 -6.61
N PHE A 165 8.86 -20.94 -7.12
CA PHE A 165 9.91 -21.53 -7.97
C PHE A 165 11.30 -20.85 -7.88
N PRO A 166 12.10 -21.09 -6.82
CA PRO A 166 13.54 -20.84 -6.92
C PRO A 166 14.41 -22.06 -6.62
N ASP A 167 15.53 -22.15 -7.35
CA ASP A 167 16.75 -22.75 -6.82
C ASP A 167 17.05 -22.06 -5.46
N ALA A 168 17.10 -22.81 -4.36
CA ALA A 168 17.39 -22.23 -3.04
C ALA A 168 18.91 -22.08 -2.83
N VAL A 169 19.33 -20.95 -2.25
CA VAL A 169 20.68 -20.76 -1.71
C VAL A 169 20.66 -20.95 -0.20
N TYR A 170 21.67 -21.64 0.32
CA TYR A 170 21.79 -21.95 1.75
C TYR A 170 22.87 -21.06 2.38
N VAL A 171 22.45 -20.15 3.26
CA VAL A 171 23.31 -19.16 3.90
C VAL A 171 23.40 -19.47 5.39
N PHE A 172 24.59 -19.31 5.97
CA PHE A 172 24.87 -19.57 7.36
C PHE A 172 24.82 -18.28 8.18
N THR A 173 24.24 -18.37 9.37
CA THR A 173 24.41 -17.35 10.42
C THR A 173 25.76 -17.56 11.13
N PRO A 174 26.29 -16.54 11.85
CA PRO A 174 27.51 -16.70 12.65
C PRO A 174 27.37 -17.77 13.74
N ALA A 175 26.14 -18.04 14.20
CA ALA A 175 25.80 -19.10 15.14
C ALA A 175 25.60 -20.49 14.48
N SER A 176 26.09 -20.68 13.24
CA SER A 176 26.02 -21.92 12.46
C SER A 176 24.61 -22.44 12.14
N LYS A 177 23.57 -21.62 12.30
CA LYS A 177 22.21 -21.93 11.82
C LYS A 177 22.12 -21.71 10.32
N ILE A 178 21.57 -22.69 9.59
CA ILE A 178 21.36 -22.65 8.14
C ILE A 178 20.00 -22.01 7.84
N MET A 179 19.98 -21.06 6.89
CA MET A 179 18.76 -20.47 6.35
C MET A 179 18.70 -20.65 4.84
N ALA A 180 17.52 -21.03 4.35
CA ALA A 180 17.25 -21.14 2.92
C ALA A 180 16.64 -19.83 2.42
N LEU A 181 17.25 -19.26 1.39
CA LEU A 181 16.79 -18.06 0.70
C LEU A 181 16.66 -18.33 -0.80
N PRO A 182 15.84 -17.57 -1.55
CA PRO A 182 15.78 -17.71 -3.01
C PRO A 182 17.11 -17.29 -3.65
N LYS A 183 17.49 -17.94 -4.76
CA LYS A 183 18.66 -17.54 -5.56
C LYS A 183 18.57 -16.07 -5.97
N GLY A 184 19.66 -15.34 -5.75
CA GLY A 184 19.68 -13.89 -5.97
C GLY A 184 19.35 -13.06 -4.73
N ALA A 185 19.07 -13.68 -3.59
CA ALA A 185 18.84 -12.97 -2.33
C ALA A 185 20.06 -12.15 -1.90
N THR A 186 19.78 -11.04 -1.22
CA THR A 186 20.76 -10.08 -0.72
C THR A 186 20.89 -10.16 0.81
N PRO A 187 21.92 -9.55 1.42
CA PRO A 187 22.02 -9.44 2.88
C PRO A 187 20.79 -8.80 3.54
N VAL A 188 20.09 -7.89 2.85
CA VAL A 188 18.84 -7.29 3.35
C VAL A 188 17.72 -8.33 3.40
N ASP A 189 17.60 -9.18 2.37
CA ASP A 189 16.66 -10.30 2.39
C ASP A 189 16.95 -11.27 3.55
N PHE A 190 18.23 -11.54 3.81
CA PHE A 190 18.66 -12.35 4.95
C PHE A 190 18.29 -11.70 6.29
N ALA A 191 18.41 -10.39 6.42
CA ALA A 191 18.04 -9.66 7.64
C ALA A 191 16.55 -9.77 7.96
N TYR A 192 15.69 -9.51 6.98
CA TYR A 192 14.23 -9.66 7.12
C TYR A 192 13.77 -11.12 7.29
N ALA A 193 14.57 -12.09 6.86
CA ALA A 193 14.31 -13.50 7.10
C ALA A 193 14.63 -13.91 8.54
N ILE A 194 15.61 -13.26 9.20
CA ILE A 194 15.90 -13.49 10.63
C ILE A 194 14.79 -12.87 11.48
N HIS A 195 14.57 -11.57 11.32
CA HIS A 195 13.53 -10.82 12.03
C HIS A 195 13.26 -9.47 11.36
N SER A 196 12.04 -8.96 11.43
CA SER A 196 11.69 -7.63 10.88
C SER A 196 12.56 -6.54 11.50
N ASP A 197 12.69 -6.51 12.83
CA ASP A 197 13.52 -5.53 13.54
C ASP A 197 14.99 -5.54 13.10
N VAL A 198 15.55 -6.72 12.78
CA VAL A 198 16.93 -6.83 12.28
C VAL A 198 17.05 -6.25 10.88
N GLY A 199 16.02 -6.46 10.04
CA GLY A 199 15.91 -5.84 8.72
C GLY A 199 15.77 -4.31 8.80
N ASP A 200 14.89 -3.82 9.68
CA ASP A 200 14.59 -2.40 9.81
C ASP A 200 15.77 -1.58 10.34
N HIS A 201 16.55 -2.19 11.24
CA HIS A 201 17.73 -1.58 11.84
C HIS A 201 19.04 -1.94 11.11
N CYS A 202 18.98 -2.53 9.91
CA CYS A 202 20.15 -2.97 9.15
C CYS A 202 20.97 -1.77 8.61
N VAL A 203 22.27 -1.73 8.92
CA VAL A 203 23.19 -0.68 8.43
C VAL A 203 24.24 -1.25 7.48
N ALA A 204 24.82 -2.39 7.83
CA ALA A 204 25.87 -3.03 7.05
C ALA A 204 25.77 -4.54 7.14
N ALA A 205 26.42 -5.23 6.21
CA ALA A 205 26.54 -6.68 6.22
C ALA A 205 28.01 -7.09 6.05
N LYS A 206 28.39 -8.19 6.68
CA LYS A 206 29.65 -8.88 6.43
C LYS A 206 29.36 -10.26 5.89
N VAL A 207 30.09 -10.67 4.87
CA VAL A 207 30.02 -12.03 4.32
C VAL A 207 31.40 -12.66 4.44
N ASN A 208 31.47 -13.82 5.09
CA ASN A 208 32.71 -14.54 5.38
C ASN A 208 33.75 -13.69 6.15
N GLY A 209 33.27 -12.76 6.98
CA GLY A 209 34.10 -11.85 7.79
C GLY A 209 34.49 -10.54 7.10
N GLU A 210 34.25 -10.39 5.80
CA GLU A 210 34.54 -9.16 5.06
C GLU A 210 33.31 -8.26 4.90
N PRO A 211 33.44 -6.93 5.05
CA PRO A 211 32.33 -6.00 4.85
C PRO A 211 31.94 -5.94 3.37
N VAL A 212 30.66 -6.20 3.08
CA VAL A 212 30.13 -6.19 1.72
C VAL A 212 28.99 -5.18 1.55
N PRO A 213 28.80 -4.63 0.34
CA PRO A 213 27.62 -3.82 0.04
C PRO A 213 26.31 -4.60 0.25
N LEU A 214 25.27 -3.94 0.75
CA LEU A 214 23.94 -4.54 0.97
C LEU A 214 23.27 -5.08 -0.31
N ARG A 215 23.72 -4.64 -1.50
CA ARG A 215 23.23 -5.12 -2.81
C ARG A 215 23.88 -6.43 -3.29
N THR A 216 24.86 -6.94 -2.55
CA THR A 216 25.63 -8.14 -2.95
C THR A 216 24.72 -9.36 -2.96
N VAL A 217 24.88 -10.24 -3.94
CA VAL A 217 24.10 -11.47 -4.02
C VAL A 217 24.77 -12.55 -3.16
N LEU A 218 23.99 -13.23 -2.33
CA LEU A 218 24.44 -14.31 -1.47
C LEU A 218 24.54 -15.64 -2.24
N HIS A 219 25.57 -16.42 -1.96
CA HIS A 219 25.80 -17.75 -2.53
C HIS A 219 25.65 -18.84 -1.47
N SER A 220 25.38 -20.07 -1.92
CA SER A 220 25.32 -21.22 -1.03
C SER A 220 26.68 -21.47 -0.37
N GLY A 221 26.72 -21.52 0.96
CA GLY A 221 27.96 -21.68 1.74
C GLY A 221 28.45 -20.40 2.42
N ASP A 222 27.89 -19.24 2.08
CA ASP A 222 28.30 -17.97 2.68
C ASP A 222 27.86 -17.86 4.14
N VAL A 223 28.74 -17.33 5.00
CA VAL A 223 28.43 -16.92 6.37
C VAL A 223 28.10 -15.45 6.37
N CYS A 224 26.84 -15.08 6.59
CA CYS A 224 26.38 -13.70 6.58
C CYS A 224 26.16 -13.19 8.01
N GLU A 225 26.77 -12.06 8.34
CA GLU A 225 26.60 -11.31 9.60
C GLU A 225 25.97 -9.96 9.27
N ILE A 226 24.93 -9.56 10.02
CA ILE A 226 24.26 -8.28 9.84
C ILE A 226 24.62 -7.37 11.00
N VAL A 227 25.00 -6.14 10.68
CA VAL A 227 25.28 -5.08 11.64
C VAL A 227 24.06 -4.19 11.75
N THR A 228 23.46 -4.12 12.94
CA THR A 228 22.28 -3.31 13.22
C THR A 228 22.61 -2.08 14.08
N ALA A 229 21.81 -1.02 13.96
CA ALA A 229 21.90 0.17 14.81
C ALA A 229 20.51 0.67 15.21
N THR A 230 20.33 1.10 16.46
CA THR A 230 19.02 1.46 17.04
C THR A 230 18.33 2.66 16.38
N GLY A 231 19.07 3.53 15.68
CA GLY A 231 18.50 4.66 14.94
C GLY A 231 18.40 4.43 13.43
N ALA A 232 18.77 3.25 12.93
CA ALA A 232 18.72 2.95 11.50
C ALA A 232 17.27 2.79 11.02
N ARG A 233 17.02 3.26 9.80
CA ARG A 233 15.72 3.15 9.14
C ARG A 233 15.89 2.53 7.75
N PRO A 234 14.89 1.77 7.26
CA PRO A 234 14.88 1.27 5.89
C PRO A 234 15.06 2.37 4.85
N ASN A 235 15.96 2.14 3.90
CA ASN A 235 16.14 3.05 2.77
C ASN A 235 15.22 2.62 1.61
N PRO A 236 14.42 3.54 1.02
CA PRO A 236 13.61 3.26 -0.16
C PRO A 236 14.36 2.62 -1.33
N ALA A 237 15.65 2.93 -1.48
CA ALA A 237 16.52 2.36 -2.51
C ALA A 237 16.63 0.82 -2.43
N TRP A 238 16.38 0.21 -1.27
CA TRP A 238 16.43 -1.24 -1.08
C TRP A 238 15.38 -1.98 -1.93
N LEU A 239 14.23 -1.34 -2.21
CA LEU A 239 13.18 -1.93 -3.06
C LEU A 239 13.65 -2.24 -4.49
N SER A 240 14.76 -1.65 -4.94
CA SER A 240 15.33 -1.91 -6.26
C SER A 240 16.08 -3.25 -6.36
N PHE A 241 16.63 -3.75 -5.25
CA PHE A 241 17.52 -4.93 -5.27
C PHE A 241 17.07 -6.08 -4.37
N VAL A 242 16.19 -5.83 -3.39
CA VAL A 242 15.59 -6.85 -2.52
C VAL A 242 14.71 -7.80 -3.34
N ARG A 243 14.91 -9.11 -3.17
CA ARG A 243 14.25 -10.15 -3.98
C ARG A 243 13.06 -10.82 -3.30
N THR A 244 13.09 -10.98 -1.98
CA THR A 244 12.06 -11.71 -1.23
C THR A 244 10.77 -10.90 -1.10
N GLY A 245 9.62 -11.57 -1.21
CA GLY A 245 8.32 -10.92 -1.02
C GLY A 245 8.15 -10.33 0.38
N ARG A 246 8.60 -11.07 1.40
CA ARG A 246 8.58 -10.66 2.81
C ARG A 246 9.30 -9.33 3.04
N ALA A 247 10.56 -9.20 2.60
CA ALA A 247 11.33 -7.97 2.80
C ALA A 247 10.72 -6.78 2.05
N ARG A 248 10.28 -6.98 0.79
CA ARG A 248 9.62 -5.92 0.01
C ARG A 248 8.32 -5.44 0.65
N SER A 249 7.53 -6.34 1.22
CA SER A 249 6.29 -6.01 1.91
C SER A 249 6.58 -5.19 3.19
N LYS A 250 7.49 -5.69 4.05
CA LYS A 250 7.85 -4.99 5.30
C LYS A 250 8.45 -3.60 5.06
N ILE A 251 9.35 -3.44 4.09
CA ILE A 251 9.93 -2.13 3.73
C ILE A 251 8.83 -1.16 3.25
N ARG A 252 7.93 -1.61 2.37
CA ARG A 252 6.83 -0.75 1.88
C ARG A 252 5.86 -0.37 2.99
N HIS A 253 5.52 -1.31 3.86
CA HIS A 253 4.69 -1.05 5.02
C HIS A 253 5.33 0.00 5.95
N PHE A 254 6.63 -0.11 6.23
CA PHE A 254 7.35 0.87 7.04
C PHE A 254 7.30 2.28 6.42
N LEU A 255 7.61 2.41 5.12
CA LEU A 255 7.62 3.71 4.43
C LEU A 255 6.23 4.35 4.41
N LYS A 256 5.19 3.57 4.17
CA LYS A 256 3.80 4.04 4.19
C LYS A 256 3.40 4.57 5.57
N ASN A 257 3.78 3.86 6.63
CA ASN A 257 3.46 4.28 7.99
C ASN A 257 4.25 5.54 8.39
N LEU A 258 5.49 5.68 7.91
CA LEU A 258 6.30 6.87 8.15
C LEU A 258 5.66 8.12 7.52
N GLU A 259 5.23 8.05 6.26
CA GLU A 259 4.54 9.16 5.58
C GLU A 259 3.24 9.54 6.29
N GLN A 260 2.50 8.55 6.82
CA GLN A 260 1.28 8.79 7.59
C GLN A 260 1.58 9.48 8.93
N GLU A 261 2.59 9.04 9.68
CA GLU A 261 2.94 9.65 10.96
C GLU A 261 3.46 11.08 10.79
N GLU A 262 4.30 11.34 9.78
CA GLU A 262 4.77 12.69 9.46
C GLU A 262 3.61 13.63 9.07
N SER A 263 2.68 13.12 8.25
CA SER A 263 1.47 13.87 7.87
C SER A 263 0.57 14.13 9.07
N ARG A 264 0.43 13.17 9.99
CA ARG A 264 -0.35 13.29 11.23
C ARG A 264 0.26 14.34 12.17
N GLU A 265 1.57 14.30 12.40
CA GLU A 265 2.28 15.29 13.22
C GLU A 265 2.15 16.71 12.64
N LEU A 266 2.30 16.84 11.33
CA LEU A 266 2.11 18.12 10.65
C LEU A 266 0.67 18.62 10.82
N GLY A 267 -0.32 17.76 10.59
CA GLY A 267 -1.73 18.09 10.76
C GLY A 267 -2.08 18.52 12.19
N GLN A 268 -1.51 17.85 13.20
CA GLN A 268 -1.66 18.24 14.60
C GLN A 268 -1.10 19.63 14.87
N LYS A 269 0.11 19.95 14.36
CA LYS A 269 0.72 21.28 14.50
C LYS A 269 -0.12 22.36 13.83
N MET A 270 -0.63 22.10 12.63
CA MET A 270 -1.50 23.03 11.89
C MET A 270 -2.82 23.28 12.63
N LEU A 271 -3.45 22.22 13.16
CA LEU A 271 -4.68 22.35 13.94
C LEU A 271 -4.45 23.09 15.26
N ALA A 272 -3.35 22.81 15.96
CA ALA A 272 -3.00 23.51 17.20
C ALA A 272 -2.75 25.00 16.95
N GLN A 273 -2.06 25.34 15.86
CA GLN A 273 -1.86 26.73 15.46
C GLN A 273 -3.18 27.44 15.14
N ALA A 274 -4.05 26.80 14.36
CA ALA A 274 -5.35 27.35 14.02
C ALA A 274 -6.26 27.55 15.25
N LEU A 275 -6.20 26.65 16.24
CA LEU A 275 -6.98 26.75 17.47
C LEU A 275 -6.45 27.84 18.42
N ARG A 276 -5.14 28.08 18.45
CA ARG A 276 -4.55 29.22 19.17
C ARG A 276 -5.06 30.56 18.65
N ALA A 277 -5.31 30.68 17.35
CA ALA A 277 -5.90 31.89 16.76
C ALA A 277 -7.33 32.16 17.28
N GLU A 278 -8.04 31.12 17.72
CA GLU A 278 -9.35 31.20 18.38
C GLU A 278 -9.24 31.37 19.91
N GLY A 279 -8.01 31.49 20.46
CA GLY A 279 -7.79 31.67 21.89
C GLY A 279 -7.88 30.40 22.74
N LEU A 280 -7.85 29.21 22.12
CA LEU A 280 -8.00 27.94 22.80
C LEU A 280 -6.77 27.05 22.60
N ALA A 281 -6.43 26.26 23.62
CA ALA A 281 -5.38 25.25 23.52
C ALA A 281 -5.93 23.97 22.88
N LEU A 282 -5.08 23.24 22.14
CA LEU A 282 -5.45 21.92 21.62
C LEU A 282 -5.75 21.00 22.82
N PRO A 283 -6.95 20.40 22.90
CA PRO A 283 -7.24 19.39 23.91
C PRO A 283 -6.24 18.24 23.80
N SER A 284 -5.99 17.56 24.92
CA SER A 284 -5.14 16.37 24.92
C SER A 284 -5.66 15.35 23.90
N LEU A 285 -4.75 14.73 23.15
CA LEU A 285 -5.06 13.61 22.26
C LEU A 285 -5.10 12.28 23.02
N ASN A 286 -4.77 12.28 24.31
CA ASN A 286 -4.74 11.07 25.13
C ASN A 286 -6.18 10.66 25.48
N ALA A 287 -6.53 9.41 25.17
CA ALA A 287 -7.86 8.83 25.35
C ALA A 287 -8.29 8.57 26.81
N ASP A 288 -7.43 8.87 27.78
CA ASP A 288 -7.69 8.66 29.22
C ASP A 288 -8.71 9.66 29.77
N GLU A 289 -8.93 10.80 29.09
CA GLU A 289 -10.02 11.72 29.35
C GLU A 289 -11.21 11.37 28.44
N ALA A 290 -12.19 10.64 28.98
CA ALA A 290 -13.37 10.18 28.25
C ALA A 290 -14.11 11.30 27.50
N GLU A 291 -14.16 12.50 28.08
CA GLU A 291 -14.77 13.69 27.47
C GLU A 291 -13.99 14.19 26.25
N ALA A 292 -12.66 14.17 26.28
CA ALA A 292 -11.82 14.55 25.15
C ALA A 292 -11.94 13.53 24.00
N ALA A 293 -12.00 12.23 24.31
CA ALA A 293 -12.15 11.17 23.33
C ALA A 293 -13.51 11.27 22.58
N GLU A 294 -14.60 11.57 23.29
CA GLU A 294 -15.93 11.76 22.69
C GLU A 294 -15.99 13.02 21.81
N LEU A 295 -15.34 14.10 22.25
CA LEU A 295 -15.23 15.35 21.49
C LEU A 295 -14.42 15.16 20.19
N TRP A 296 -13.30 14.43 20.25
CA TRP A 296 -12.51 14.11 19.05
C TRP A 296 -13.22 13.14 18.11
N GLN A 297 -13.96 12.15 18.63
CA GLN A 297 -14.76 11.25 17.78
C GLN A 297 -15.92 11.97 17.08
N SER A 298 -16.60 12.88 17.78
CA SER A 298 -17.68 13.67 17.18
C SER A 298 -17.14 14.65 16.12
N LEU A 299 -15.96 15.22 16.33
CA LEU A 299 -15.23 16.01 15.33
C LEU A 299 -14.85 15.16 14.10
N ALA A 300 -14.29 13.97 14.31
CA ALA A 300 -13.91 13.05 13.23
C ALA A 300 -15.12 12.62 12.40
N ARG A 301 -16.25 12.27 13.05
CA ARG A 301 -17.51 11.93 12.37
C ARG A 301 -18.06 13.10 11.57
N TRP A 302 -18.01 14.33 12.11
CA TRP A 302 -18.44 15.52 11.37
C TRP A 302 -17.56 15.78 10.14
N ALA A 303 -16.27 15.50 10.23
CA ALA A 303 -15.35 15.64 9.10
C ALA A 303 -15.48 14.51 8.05
N GLY A 304 -16.22 13.45 8.34
CA GLY A 304 -16.39 12.28 7.46
C GLY A 304 -15.40 11.14 7.71
N ASN A 305 -14.59 11.20 8.78
CA ASN A 305 -13.46 10.30 9.03
C ASN A 305 -13.79 9.28 10.13
N ARG A 306 -13.20 8.07 10.05
CA ARG A 306 -13.46 6.99 11.01
C ARG A 306 -12.64 7.16 12.28
N THR A 307 -11.44 7.72 12.16
CA THR A 307 -10.51 7.92 13.27
C THR A 307 -9.99 9.36 13.32
N VAL A 308 -9.52 9.77 14.50
CA VAL A 308 -8.89 11.08 14.72
C VAL A 308 -7.58 11.18 13.95
N ASP A 309 -6.84 10.07 13.85
CA ASP A 309 -5.58 10.01 13.11
C ASP A 309 -5.79 10.24 11.62
N GLU A 310 -6.84 9.66 11.03
CA GLU A 310 -7.23 9.95 9.65
C GLU A 310 -7.51 11.44 9.44
N LEU A 311 -8.22 12.09 10.37
CA LEU A 311 -8.46 13.52 10.32
C LEU A 311 -7.18 14.36 10.37
N LEU A 312 -6.26 14.02 11.28
CA LEU A 312 -4.98 14.73 11.36
C LEU A 312 -4.15 14.54 10.09
N VAL A 313 -4.12 13.33 9.51
CA VAL A 313 -3.46 13.07 8.23
C VAL A 313 -4.10 13.88 7.10
N GLU A 314 -5.43 13.96 7.00
CA GLU A 314 -6.08 14.77 5.97
C GLU A 314 -5.83 16.27 6.09
N ILE A 315 -5.68 16.76 7.34
CA ILE A 315 -5.28 18.15 7.59
C ILE A 315 -3.82 18.37 7.18
N GLY A 316 -2.91 17.45 7.54
CA GLY A 316 -1.50 17.54 7.16
C GLY A 316 -1.28 17.46 5.64
N LEU A 317 -2.12 16.72 4.94
CA LEU A 317 -2.13 16.64 3.47
C LEU A 317 -2.88 17.82 2.79
N GLY A 318 -3.46 18.75 3.56
CA GLY A 318 -4.16 19.92 3.03
C GLY A 318 -5.52 19.65 2.41
N ARG A 319 -6.07 18.43 2.52
CA ARG A 319 -7.42 18.09 2.00
C ARG A 319 -8.53 18.71 2.85
N LYS A 320 -8.26 18.87 4.15
CA LYS A 320 -9.14 19.54 5.11
C LYS A 320 -8.44 20.80 5.61
N ILE A 321 -9.16 21.92 5.60
CA ILE A 321 -8.61 23.21 6.03
C ILE A 321 -8.61 23.27 7.56
N ALA A 322 -7.42 23.39 8.16
CA ALA A 322 -7.22 23.38 9.60
C ALA A 322 -8.06 24.44 10.35
N SER A 323 -8.22 25.64 9.78
CA SER A 323 -9.00 26.73 10.38
C SER A 323 -10.50 26.44 10.47
N ILE A 324 -11.05 25.69 9.52
CA ILE A 324 -12.46 25.27 9.55
C ILE A 324 -12.68 24.26 10.68
N VAL A 325 -11.77 23.27 10.77
CA VAL A 325 -11.82 22.26 11.82
C VAL A 325 -11.59 22.89 13.21
N ALA A 326 -10.65 23.83 13.32
CA ALA A 326 -10.39 24.57 14.56
C ALA A 326 -11.59 25.39 15.04
N LYS A 327 -12.30 26.09 14.14
CA LYS A 327 -13.52 26.83 14.50
C LYS A 327 -14.65 25.93 14.98
N LYS A 328 -14.82 24.77 14.34
CA LYS A 328 -15.80 23.76 14.76
C LYS A 328 -15.43 23.21 16.14
N LEU A 329 -14.16 22.87 16.36
CA LEU A 329 -13.62 22.41 17.63
C LEU A 329 -13.78 23.46 18.74
N ALA A 330 -13.42 24.72 18.47
CA ALA A 330 -13.57 25.84 19.38
C ALA A 330 -15.01 26.01 19.86
N ARG A 331 -15.98 25.84 18.95
CA ARG A 331 -17.39 25.88 19.32
C ARG A 331 -17.81 24.71 20.20
N MET A 332 -17.38 23.49 19.87
CA MET A 332 -17.71 22.33 20.70
C MET A 332 -17.13 22.47 22.11
N LEU A 333 -15.94 23.05 22.23
CA LEU A 333 -15.33 23.39 23.52
C LEU A 333 -16.09 24.51 24.25
N ALA A 334 -16.59 25.52 23.53
CA ALA A 334 -17.42 26.58 24.10
C ALA A 334 -18.78 26.05 24.61
N GLU A 335 -19.40 25.10 23.90
CA GLU A 335 -20.61 24.39 24.33
C GLU A 335 -20.37 23.57 25.62
N HIS A 336 -19.14 23.11 25.86
CA HIS A 336 -18.70 22.44 27.10
C HIS A 336 -18.17 23.42 28.17
N GLY A 337 -18.34 24.73 27.99
CA GLY A 337 -18.02 25.75 28.99
C GLY A 337 -16.57 26.25 29.00
N GLN A 338 -15.71 25.82 28.06
CA GLN A 338 -14.37 26.38 27.92
C GLN A 338 -14.44 27.75 27.23
N ARG A 339 -13.91 28.78 27.89
CA ARG A 339 -13.84 30.14 27.33
C ARG A 339 -12.47 30.40 26.74
N PRO A 340 -12.39 31.16 25.63
CA PRO A 340 -11.11 31.52 25.03
C PRO A 340 -10.28 32.34 26.02
N ASP A 341 -9.02 31.97 26.17
CA ASP A 341 -8.07 32.65 27.04
C ASP A 341 -7.60 33.96 26.37
N THR A 342 -7.82 35.07 27.07
CA THR A 342 -7.43 36.42 26.63
C THR A 342 -5.92 36.56 26.36
N VAL A 343 -5.08 35.75 27.03
CA VAL A 343 -3.63 35.76 26.83
C VAL A 343 -3.25 35.09 25.50
N MET A 344 -3.90 33.98 25.16
CA MET A 344 -3.65 33.25 23.90
C MET A 344 -4.11 34.04 22.66
N LEU A 345 -5.26 34.72 22.76
CA LEU A 345 -5.77 35.64 21.72
C LEU A 345 -4.77 36.76 21.38
N THR A 346 -4.04 37.23 22.39
CA THR A 346 -3.08 38.31 22.24
C THR A 346 -1.78 37.78 21.62
N MET A 347 -1.26 36.64 22.10
CA MET A 347 -0.04 36.03 21.53
C MET A 347 -0.22 35.53 20.08
N GLY A 348 -1.40 35.04 19.71
CA GLY A 348 -1.71 34.66 18.32
C GLY A 348 -1.62 35.82 17.32
N ARG A 349 -1.81 37.06 17.80
CA ARG A 349 -1.69 38.30 17.00
C ARG A 349 -0.28 38.87 16.93
N PHE A 350 0.61 38.52 17.87
CA PHE A 350 1.97 39.08 17.95
C PHE A 350 3.05 38.20 17.32
N MET A 351 2.80 36.90 17.12
CA MET A 351 3.77 35.95 16.54
C MET A 351 3.63 35.78 15.01
N THR A 352 2.78 36.59 14.38
CA THR A 352 2.42 36.49 12.96
C THR A 352 2.85 37.76 12.24
N ASP A 353 4.17 37.88 12.08
CA ASP A 353 4.82 38.95 11.31
C ASP A 353 4.69 38.63 9.81
N GLU A 354 3.47 38.56 9.29
CA GLU A 354 3.14 38.65 7.86
C GLU A 354 1.63 38.86 7.66
N VAL A 355 1.28 39.84 6.84
CA VAL A 355 -0.02 40.52 6.72
C VAL A 355 -1.08 39.69 5.97
N THR A 356 -1.39 38.48 6.42
CA THR A 356 -2.59 37.76 5.95
C THR A 356 -3.53 37.47 7.12
N ALA A 357 -4.74 38.03 7.04
CA ALA A 357 -5.75 38.00 8.09
C ALA A 357 -6.10 36.55 8.49
N GLN A 358 -5.51 36.06 9.58
CA GLN A 358 -5.68 34.69 10.11
C GLN A 358 -7.03 34.44 10.81
N GLY A 359 -8.10 34.89 10.19
CA GLY A 359 -9.47 34.47 10.47
C GLY A 359 -10.30 34.30 9.19
N GLN A 360 -9.72 34.61 8.03
CA GLN A 360 -10.36 34.60 6.72
C GLN A 360 -9.92 33.37 5.93
N VAL A 361 -10.86 32.48 5.64
CA VAL A 361 -10.59 31.33 4.77
C VAL A 361 -10.46 31.87 3.34
N SER A 362 -9.34 31.61 2.66
CA SER A 362 -9.13 32.06 1.28
C SER A 362 -9.42 30.93 0.31
N ILE A 363 -10.34 31.17 -0.62
CA ILE A 363 -10.84 30.22 -1.60
C ILE A 363 -10.12 30.41 -2.93
N ASP A 364 -9.38 29.39 -3.34
CA ASP A 364 -8.66 29.30 -4.62
C ASP A 364 -9.32 28.33 -5.63
N GLY A 365 -10.26 27.51 -5.15
CA GLY A 365 -10.96 26.48 -5.92
C GLY A 365 -10.35 25.06 -5.86
N SER A 366 -9.22 24.87 -5.16
CA SER A 366 -8.54 23.58 -4.99
C SER A 366 -9.04 22.79 -3.77
N GLU A 367 -9.84 23.43 -2.93
CA GLU A 367 -10.33 22.99 -1.61
C GLU A 367 -11.25 21.74 -1.62
N GLY A 368 -11.54 21.18 -2.79
CA GLY A 368 -12.22 19.89 -2.95
C GLY A 368 -13.61 19.84 -2.29
N ALA A 369 -13.87 18.79 -1.51
CA ALA A 369 -15.15 18.57 -0.82
C ALA A 369 -15.33 19.43 0.45
N SER A 370 -14.28 20.09 0.93
CA SER A 370 -14.29 20.87 2.17
C SER A 370 -15.00 22.21 2.02
N VAL A 371 -15.03 22.76 0.79
CA VAL A 371 -15.67 24.04 0.49
C VAL A 371 -16.61 23.88 -0.70
N ARG A 372 -17.88 24.20 -0.49
CA ARG A 372 -18.92 24.10 -1.50
C ARG A 372 -19.50 25.48 -1.81
N LEU A 373 -19.39 25.90 -3.06
CA LEU A 373 -20.05 27.11 -3.52
C LEU A 373 -21.57 26.87 -3.63
N ALA A 374 -22.37 27.77 -3.05
CA ALA A 374 -23.81 27.56 -2.98
C ALA A 374 -24.45 27.67 -4.38
N PRO A 375 -25.25 26.68 -4.82
CA PRO A 375 -25.89 26.70 -6.13
C PRO A 375 -26.95 27.79 -6.25
N CYS A 376 -27.45 28.32 -5.13
CA CYS A 376 -28.46 29.37 -5.13
C CYS A 376 -27.90 30.70 -5.67
N CYS A 377 -26.68 31.11 -5.28
CA CYS A 377 -26.08 32.39 -5.66
C CYS A 377 -24.87 32.28 -6.59
N ARG A 378 -24.28 31.08 -6.73
CA ARG A 378 -23.13 30.79 -7.59
C ARG A 378 -22.07 31.91 -7.52
N PRO A 379 -21.38 32.03 -6.36
CA PRO A 379 -20.38 33.06 -6.14
C PRO A 379 -19.21 32.88 -7.10
N ILE A 380 -18.70 33.98 -7.66
CA ILE A 380 -17.52 34.00 -8.52
C ILE A 380 -16.46 34.96 -7.97
N PRO A 381 -15.18 34.79 -8.36
CA PRO A 381 -14.12 35.71 -7.97
C PRO A 381 -14.45 37.17 -8.27
N GLY A 382 -14.35 38.02 -7.25
CA GLY A 382 -14.75 39.43 -7.27
C GLY A 382 -16.16 39.74 -6.72
N ASP A 383 -16.91 38.73 -6.28
CA ASP A 383 -18.09 38.91 -5.43
C ASP A 383 -17.70 38.96 -3.94
N ASP A 384 -18.44 39.76 -3.16
CA ASP A 384 -18.38 39.70 -1.69
C ASP A 384 -19.00 38.39 -1.20
N ILE A 385 -18.20 37.56 -0.52
CA ILE A 385 -18.54 36.20 -0.12
C ILE A 385 -18.49 36.02 1.40
N LYS A 386 -19.38 35.18 1.90
CA LYS A 386 -19.44 34.76 3.30
C LYS A 386 -19.65 33.26 3.37
N GLY A 387 -18.92 32.60 4.27
CA GLY A 387 -19.01 31.16 4.47
C GLY A 387 -19.99 30.82 5.58
N TYR A 388 -20.86 29.84 5.35
CA TYR A 388 -21.76 29.28 6.34
C TYR A 388 -21.32 27.86 6.70
N LEU A 389 -21.01 27.63 7.97
CA LEU A 389 -20.62 26.32 8.51
C LEU A 389 -21.86 25.58 9.02
N GLY A 390 -22.49 24.80 8.15
CA GLY A 390 -23.71 24.06 8.46
C GLY A 390 -23.47 22.79 9.30
N ARG A 391 -24.53 21.97 9.45
CA ARG A 391 -24.47 20.64 10.08
C ARG A 391 -23.89 19.54 9.17
N GLY A 392 -23.71 19.82 7.88
CA GLY A 392 -23.12 18.90 6.90
C GLY A 392 -21.61 19.09 6.74
N GLU A 393 -21.00 18.21 5.95
CA GLU A 393 -19.58 18.23 5.61
C GLU A 393 -19.26 19.45 4.73
N GLY A 394 -18.56 20.43 5.32
CA GLY A 394 -17.92 21.52 4.58
C GLY A 394 -18.55 22.91 4.71
N LEU A 395 -17.76 23.91 4.32
CA LEU A 395 -18.11 25.33 4.31
C LEU A 395 -18.95 25.65 3.07
N VAL A 396 -20.17 26.15 3.26
CA VAL A 396 -21.03 26.56 2.15
C VAL A 396 -20.90 28.06 1.91
N VAL A 397 -20.44 28.44 0.73
CA VAL A 397 -20.09 29.83 0.43
C VAL A 397 -21.24 30.52 -0.29
N HIS A 398 -21.72 31.61 0.30
CA HIS A 398 -22.78 32.45 -0.24
C HIS A 398 -22.25 33.84 -0.61
N THR A 399 -22.90 34.50 -1.57
CA THR A 399 -22.67 35.94 -1.79
C THR A 399 -23.35 36.75 -0.68
N GLY A 400 -22.79 37.91 -0.31
CA GLY A 400 -23.36 38.79 0.72
C GLY A 400 -24.79 39.28 0.43
N GLU A 401 -25.18 39.29 -0.85
CA GLU A 401 -26.52 39.67 -1.32
C GLU A 401 -27.51 38.50 -1.43
N CYS A 402 -27.08 37.26 -1.17
CA CYS A 402 -27.93 36.08 -1.33
C CYS A 402 -29.12 36.08 -0.36
N ALA A 403 -30.36 36.01 -0.88
CA ALA A 403 -31.56 35.96 -0.05
C ALA A 403 -31.60 34.74 0.89
N VAL A 404 -31.16 33.57 0.40
CA VAL A 404 -31.06 32.34 1.21
C VAL A 404 -30.00 32.51 2.31
N GLY A 405 -28.85 33.08 1.95
CA GLY A 405 -27.78 33.40 2.91
C GLY A 405 -28.26 34.36 3.99
N ARG A 406 -29.00 35.42 3.63
CA ARG A 406 -29.55 36.38 4.61
C ARG A 406 -30.53 35.74 5.60
N ARG A 407 -31.41 34.84 5.13
CA ARG A 407 -32.33 34.10 6.03
C ARG A 407 -31.56 33.19 6.99
N LEU A 408 -30.54 32.50 6.49
CA LEU A 408 -29.67 31.66 7.31
C LEU A 408 -28.85 32.48 8.32
N PHE A 409 -28.38 33.67 7.92
CA PHE A 409 -27.68 34.61 8.80
C PHE A 409 -28.56 35.12 9.94
N GLN A 410 -29.84 35.40 9.68
CA GLN A 410 -30.78 35.80 10.72
C GLN A 410 -31.10 34.67 11.71
N ARG A 411 -31.09 33.42 11.25
CA ARG A 411 -31.39 32.26 12.08
C ARG A 411 -30.19 31.81 12.92
N ASP A 412 -29.03 31.73 12.30
CA ASP A 412 -27.83 31.11 12.85
C ASP A 412 -26.58 31.99 12.63
N PRO A 413 -26.53 33.23 13.18
CA PRO A 413 -25.43 34.18 12.91
C PRO A 413 -24.06 33.65 13.36
N GLU A 414 -24.02 32.84 14.41
CA GLU A 414 -22.80 32.24 14.97
C GLU A 414 -22.12 31.21 14.05
N HIS A 415 -22.79 30.75 13.00
CA HIS A 415 -22.26 29.75 12.07
C HIS A 415 -21.58 30.39 10.84
N TRP A 416 -21.47 31.72 10.81
CA TRP A 416 -20.91 32.44 9.68
C TRP A 416 -19.44 32.79 9.89
N ILE A 417 -18.65 32.56 8.86
CA ILE A 417 -17.20 32.77 8.84
C ILE A 417 -16.87 33.77 7.71
N ALA A 418 -15.90 34.65 7.96
CA ALA A 418 -15.34 35.53 6.94
C ALA A 418 -14.48 34.72 5.96
N VAL A 419 -14.68 34.96 4.67
CA VAL A 419 -14.03 34.22 3.59
C VAL A 419 -13.57 35.24 2.52
N SER A 420 -12.44 34.99 1.87
CA SER A 420 -11.90 35.78 0.75
C SER A 420 -11.68 34.89 -0.46
N TRP A 421 -11.56 35.50 -1.63
CA TRP A 421 -10.96 34.86 -2.79
C TRP A 421 -9.44 34.93 -2.67
N ALA A 422 -8.75 33.85 -3.04
CA ALA A 422 -7.30 33.86 -3.19
C ALA A 422 -6.88 34.68 -4.43
N GLU A 423 -5.64 35.17 -4.44
CA GLU A 423 -5.08 35.93 -5.57
C GLU A 423 -4.84 35.03 -6.79
N GLU A 424 -4.43 33.78 -6.56
CA GLU A 424 -4.25 32.77 -7.59
C GLU A 424 -5.43 31.80 -7.60
N LEU A 425 -6.07 31.66 -8.77
CA LEU A 425 -7.26 30.83 -8.95
C LEU A 425 -6.90 29.56 -9.72
N SER A 426 -7.30 28.41 -9.20
CA SER A 426 -6.93 27.09 -9.73
C SER A 426 -7.88 26.58 -10.83
N ARG A 427 -9.09 27.12 -10.94
CA ARG A 427 -10.13 26.64 -11.87
C ARG A 427 -11.12 27.74 -12.26
N PRO A 428 -11.87 27.59 -13.37
CA PRO A 428 -13.01 28.45 -13.67
C PRO A 428 -14.22 28.11 -12.78
N PHE A 429 -15.11 29.10 -12.62
CA PHE A 429 -16.27 29.07 -11.74
C PHE A 429 -17.58 29.19 -12.53
N GLU A 430 -18.63 28.58 -12.02
CA GLU A 430 -19.92 28.60 -12.69
C GLU A 430 -20.74 29.86 -12.35
N ALA A 431 -21.31 30.52 -13.35
CA ALA A 431 -22.21 31.65 -13.21
C ALA A 431 -23.50 31.43 -14.02
N GLY A 432 -24.66 31.64 -13.39
CA GLY A 432 -25.96 31.59 -14.05
C GLY A 432 -26.30 32.92 -14.74
N VAL A 433 -26.67 32.87 -16.01
CA VAL A 433 -27.06 34.02 -16.83
C VAL A 433 -28.42 33.76 -17.45
N ALA A 434 -29.35 34.71 -17.29
CA ALA A 434 -30.65 34.68 -17.94
C ALA A 434 -30.64 35.61 -19.17
N LEU A 435 -31.28 35.14 -20.23
CA LEU A 435 -31.40 35.79 -21.52
C LEU A 435 -32.87 35.85 -21.92
N LEU A 436 -33.31 37.03 -22.35
CA LEU A 436 -34.54 37.20 -23.10
C LEU A 436 -34.17 37.36 -24.57
N LEU A 437 -34.69 36.46 -25.40
CA LEU A 437 -34.32 36.33 -26.81
C LEU A 437 -35.53 36.57 -27.70
N ARG A 438 -35.31 37.06 -28.91
CA ARG A 438 -36.33 36.95 -29.98
C ARG A 438 -36.31 35.53 -30.54
N ASN A 439 -37.46 34.87 -30.56
CA ASN A 439 -37.59 33.50 -31.02
C ASN A 439 -37.43 33.45 -32.56
N GLY A 440 -36.53 32.61 -33.04
CA GLY A 440 -36.18 32.54 -34.45
C GLY A 440 -35.19 31.42 -34.77
N LYS A 441 -35.05 31.09 -36.06
CA LYS A 441 -34.13 30.05 -36.51
C LYS A 441 -32.66 30.48 -36.30
N GLY A 442 -31.85 29.63 -35.69
CA GLY A 442 -30.41 29.86 -35.52
C GLY A 442 -30.00 30.75 -34.34
N VAL A 443 -30.96 31.17 -33.50
CA VAL A 443 -30.69 32.06 -32.35
C VAL A 443 -29.74 31.41 -31.33
N LEU A 444 -29.94 30.12 -31.03
CA LEU A 444 -29.05 29.38 -30.13
C LEU A 444 -27.62 29.27 -30.68
N ALA A 445 -27.46 29.13 -31.99
CA ALA A 445 -26.13 29.10 -32.62
C ALA A 445 -25.41 30.44 -32.48
N GLN A 446 -26.13 31.56 -32.64
CA GLN A 446 -25.56 32.89 -32.42
C GLN A 446 -25.11 33.11 -30.97
N ILE A 447 -25.89 32.59 -30.00
CA ILE A 447 -25.56 32.68 -28.58
C ILE A 447 -24.35 31.81 -28.25
N ALA A 448 -24.34 30.55 -28.70
CA ALA A 448 -23.20 29.66 -28.51
C ALA A 448 -21.93 30.25 -29.12
N GLN A 449 -22.02 30.85 -30.32
CA GLN A 449 -20.91 31.54 -30.95
C GLN A 449 -20.44 32.75 -30.14
N ALA A 450 -21.37 33.58 -29.63
CA ALA A 450 -21.03 34.75 -28.83
C ALA A 450 -20.34 34.40 -27.51
N VAL A 451 -20.76 33.30 -26.87
CA VAL A 451 -20.14 32.76 -25.66
C VAL A 451 -18.76 32.18 -25.96
N SER A 452 -18.63 31.36 -27.01
CA SER A 452 -17.35 30.76 -27.42
C SER A 452 -16.32 31.83 -27.82
N THR A 453 -16.74 32.89 -28.52
CA THR A 453 -15.86 34.01 -28.89
C THR A 453 -15.42 34.83 -27.66
N ALA A 454 -16.14 34.69 -26.55
CA ALA A 454 -15.77 35.30 -25.28
C ALA A 454 -14.82 34.42 -24.46
N GLU A 455 -14.40 33.24 -24.95
CA GLU A 455 -13.58 32.25 -24.22
C GLU A 455 -14.26 31.73 -22.94
N ALA A 456 -15.59 31.61 -22.97
CA ALA A 456 -16.37 30.99 -21.91
C ALA A 456 -17.04 29.71 -22.41
N ASP A 457 -17.25 28.75 -21.52
CA ASP A 457 -17.94 27.49 -21.81
C ASP A 457 -19.37 27.50 -21.31
N ILE A 458 -20.27 26.81 -22.01
CA ILE A 458 -21.65 26.59 -21.57
C ILE A 458 -21.76 25.20 -20.95
N THR A 459 -22.03 25.12 -19.65
CA THR A 459 -22.16 23.83 -18.94
C THR A 459 -23.59 23.30 -18.97
N HIS A 460 -24.58 24.18 -18.93
CA HIS A 460 -26.00 23.79 -18.98
C HIS A 460 -26.84 24.86 -19.68
N ILE A 461 -27.86 24.42 -20.44
CA ILE A 461 -28.82 25.29 -21.08
C ILE A 461 -30.21 24.83 -20.67
N THR A 462 -31.00 25.74 -20.11
CA THR A 462 -32.42 25.52 -19.82
C THR A 462 -33.22 26.54 -20.60
N MET A 463 -34.18 26.06 -21.40
CA MET A 463 -35.12 26.92 -22.11
C MET A 463 -36.52 26.61 -21.58
N ASN A 464 -37.25 27.64 -21.16
CA ASN A 464 -38.60 27.45 -20.65
C ASN A 464 -39.57 27.25 -21.83
N GLU A 465 -40.11 26.03 -21.95
CA GLU A 465 -41.02 25.63 -23.04
C GLU A 465 -42.44 26.21 -22.91
N GLU A 466 -42.77 26.87 -21.79
CA GLU A 466 -44.11 27.39 -21.48
C GLU A 466 -44.56 28.55 -22.38
N HIS A 467 -43.70 28.98 -23.30
CA HIS A 467 -43.92 30.07 -24.25
C HIS A 467 -43.95 29.62 -25.73
N GLN A 468 -44.36 28.38 -26.00
CA GLN A 468 -44.65 27.91 -27.36
C GLN A 468 -45.69 28.84 -28.03
N GLY A 469 -45.22 29.75 -28.89
CA GLY A 469 -46.05 30.69 -29.66
C GLY A 469 -45.77 32.19 -29.44
N ARG A 470 -44.89 32.59 -28.50
CA ARG A 470 -44.48 34.00 -28.37
C ARG A 470 -43.27 34.34 -29.24
N GLU A 471 -43.19 35.59 -29.69
CA GLU A 471 -42.00 36.15 -30.39
C GLU A 471 -40.73 36.17 -29.51
N THR A 472 -40.85 35.87 -28.22
CA THR A 472 -39.75 35.92 -27.26
C THR A 472 -39.61 34.63 -26.47
N ALA A 473 -38.36 34.19 -26.26
CA ALA A 473 -38.02 33.01 -25.46
C ALA A 473 -37.08 33.40 -24.31
N GLU A 474 -37.29 32.80 -23.14
CA GLU A 474 -36.40 32.95 -22.00
C GLU A 474 -35.47 31.74 -21.90
N VAL A 475 -34.17 32.00 -21.85
CA VAL A 475 -33.11 30.99 -21.76
C VAL A 475 -32.24 31.28 -20.56
N THR A 476 -32.04 30.27 -19.74
CA THR A 476 -31.03 30.27 -18.68
C THR A 476 -29.81 29.49 -19.14
N LEU A 477 -28.67 30.16 -19.17
CA LEU A 477 -27.38 29.57 -19.42
C LEU A 477 -26.61 29.43 -18.12
N LEU A 478 -25.95 28.29 -17.96
CA LEU A 478 -24.91 28.13 -16.98
C LEU A 478 -23.56 28.21 -17.67
N LEU A 479 -22.76 29.20 -17.29
CA LEU A 479 -21.50 29.54 -17.93
C LEU A 479 -20.32 29.27 -17.00
N SER A 480 -19.24 28.72 -17.53
CA SER A 480 -17.95 28.62 -16.85
C SER A 480 -17.13 29.87 -17.16
N VAL A 481 -16.83 30.67 -16.13
CA VAL A 481 -16.13 31.96 -16.22
C VAL A 481 -14.98 32.04 -15.22
N ARG A 482 -13.99 32.89 -15.51
CA ARG A 482 -12.80 33.04 -14.65
C ARG A 482 -13.08 33.92 -13.44
N ASP A 483 -13.58 35.12 -13.72
CA ASP A 483 -13.83 36.15 -12.72
C ASP A 483 -15.01 37.03 -13.15
N ARG A 484 -15.34 38.02 -12.31
CA ARG A 484 -16.39 38.99 -12.58
C ARG A 484 -16.11 39.86 -13.82
N LEU A 485 -14.85 40.15 -14.14
CA LEU A 485 -14.47 40.94 -15.32
C LEU A 485 -14.75 40.15 -16.60
N HIS A 486 -14.34 38.89 -16.64
CA HIS A 486 -14.61 37.97 -17.73
C HIS A 486 -16.13 37.76 -17.92
N LEU A 487 -16.89 37.58 -16.83
CA LEU A 487 -18.36 37.51 -16.95
C LEU A 487 -18.96 38.79 -17.57
N ALA A 488 -18.46 39.98 -17.20
CA ALA A 488 -18.91 41.23 -17.79
C ALA A 488 -18.59 41.31 -19.30
N ASP A 489 -17.46 40.77 -19.75
CA ASP A 489 -17.14 40.63 -21.17
C ASP A 489 -18.11 39.73 -21.91
N VAL A 490 -18.43 38.57 -21.34
CA VAL A 490 -19.40 37.62 -21.90
C VAL A 490 -20.78 38.28 -22.03
N LEU A 491 -21.25 38.97 -20.97
CA LEU A 491 -22.53 39.69 -20.99
C LEU A 491 -22.55 40.81 -22.04
N ARG A 492 -21.46 41.56 -22.20
CA ARG A 492 -21.33 42.60 -23.23
C ARG A 492 -21.41 42.02 -24.64
N ARG A 493 -20.78 40.88 -24.88
CA ARG A 493 -20.81 40.18 -26.18
C ARG A 493 -22.18 39.59 -26.48
N LEU A 494 -22.82 38.96 -25.49
CA LEU A 494 -24.20 38.46 -25.60
C LEU A 494 -25.17 39.60 -25.93
N LYS A 495 -25.05 40.76 -25.27
CA LYS A 495 -25.91 41.93 -25.54
C LYS A 495 -25.76 42.49 -26.97
N ARG A 496 -24.62 42.27 -27.62
CA ARG A 496 -24.38 42.70 -29.01
C ARG A 496 -25.00 41.76 -30.05
N ALA A 497 -25.38 40.54 -29.65
CA ALA A 497 -26.03 39.61 -30.56
C ALA A 497 -27.43 40.12 -30.90
N PRO A 498 -27.81 40.20 -32.20
CA PRO A 498 -29.08 40.80 -32.62
C PRO A 498 -30.31 40.04 -32.10
N ALA A 499 -30.15 38.78 -31.72
CA ALA A 499 -31.21 37.97 -31.15
C ALA A 499 -31.48 38.22 -29.66
N VAL A 500 -30.60 38.93 -28.95
CA VAL A 500 -30.69 39.15 -27.49
C VAL A 500 -31.37 40.48 -27.19
N LEU A 501 -32.53 40.43 -26.51
CA LEU A 501 -33.26 41.61 -26.06
C LEU A 501 -32.74 42.11 -24.70
N LYS A 502 -32.53 41.17 -23.76
CA LYS A 502 -32.10 41.49 -22.39
C LYS A 502 -31.20 40.35 -21.90
N VAL A 503 -30.15 40.71 -21.16
CA VAL A 503 -29.23 39.76 -20.53
C VAL A 503 -28.91 40.23 -19.11
N TRP A 504 -28.99 39.33 -18.13
CA TRP A 504 -28.64 39.62 -16.74
C TRP A 504 -28.10 38.39 -16.03
N ARG A 505 -27.22 38.61 -15.05
CA ARG A 505 -26.76 37.56 -14.14
C ARG A 505 -27.89 37.19 -13.19
N ILE A 506 -28.14 35.90 -13.02
CA ILE A 506 -29.12 35.40 -12.05
C ILE A 506 -28.52 35.57 -10.66
N LYS A 507 -29.09 36.49 -9.87
CA LYS A 507 -28.83 36.60 -8.44
C LYS A 507 -30.11 36.20 -7.70
N PRO A 508 -30.06 35.29 -6.70
CA PRO A 508 -31.23 34.91 -5.91
C PRO A 508 -31.63 36.08 -5.00
N GLY A 509 -32.49 36.95 -5.52
CA GLY A 509 -32.95 38.16 -4.84
C GLY A 509 -33.49 39.26 -5.75
N GLY A 510 -33.24 39.20 -7.06
CA GLY A 510 -33.90 40.09 -8.03
C GLY A 510 -35.22 39.48 -8.47
N ALA A 511 -36.35 40.09 -8.09
CA ALA A 511 -37.63 39.80 -8.73
C ALA A 511 -37.45 39.93 -10.25
N ALA A 512 -37.90 38.92 -10.99
CA ALA A 512 -38.16 39.10 -12.42
C ALA A 512 -39.18 40.23 -12.53
N VAL A 513 -38.74 41.38 -13.06
CA VAL A 513 -39.60 42.48 -13.50
C VAL A 513 -39.70 42.40 -15.01
#